data_AF-A0A423H211-F1
#
_entry.id   AF-A0A423H211-F1
#
_cell.length_a   1.000
_cell.length_b   1.000
_cell.length_c   1.000
_cell.angle_alpha   90.00
_cell.angle_beta   90.00
_cell.angle_gamma   90.00
#
_symmetry.space_group_name_H-M   'P 1'
#
loop_
_entity.id
_entity.type
_entity.pdbx_description
1 polymer ?
#
loop_
_entity_poly.entity_id
_entity_poly.type
_entity_poly.pdbx_seq_one_letter_code
_entity_poly.pdbx_strand_id
1 'polypeptide(L)'
;MSEAAAFHDADASSQGVIYLSDLVPSKRHFECKKIHGLLDTGTCAARWLRAKRDREDARFMICRGCVIGEIHATGVDPLKALRAAGQRAIVGSPDEGRRCTRCSRSGSRIVGGTLCVSCWNREREFAKGVNGKGTAPITFVPLEDRRVGIMVEGRPAWMRVEGTQNDREPVTRTIRQREGARFHGQHPGISTWNEWAQRWEYRDHTDQTQVLLSVEYDGVIDHMAVPAAGLRPGETPVTPSLPTQLHGVHFVAAVLSDCDDEDIDCPGPDWKPTVYVCNSCCVALVQARTFSGKVECRCPACAASST
;
A
#
# COMPACT_ATOMS: atom_id res chain seq x y z
N MET A 1 -24.17 33.66 -45.77
CA MET A 1 -23.81 32.35 -46.37
C MET A 1 -22.36 32.05 -46.05
N SER A 2 -22.14 31.26 -45.00
CA SER A 2 -21.08 30.24 -44.89
C SER A 2 -21.18 29.69 -43.48
N GLU A 3 -22.05 28.70 -43.32
CA GLU A 3 -22.16 27.89 -42.10
C GLU A 3 -21.02 26.87 -42.02
N ALA A 4 -20.56 26.66 -40.79
CA ALA A 4 -20.07 25.43 -40.18
C ALA A 4 -18.94 24.61 -40.87
N ALA A 5 -17.80 24.57 -40.18
CA ALA A 5 -17.11 23.31 -39.94
C ALA A 5 -17.10 23.06 -38.42
N ALA A 6 -18.19 22.48 -37.93
CA ALA A 6 -18.26 21.96 -36.58
C ALA A 6 -17.29 20.77 -36.48
N PHE A 7 -16.25 20.91 -35.65
CA PHE A 7 -15.40 19.79 -35.25
C PHE A 7 -16.26 18.82 -34.42
N HIS A 8 -16.67 17.71 -35.03
CA HIS A 8 -17.40 16.64 -34.37
C HIS A 8 -16.45 15.50 -33.97
N ASP A 9 -16.74 14.98 -32.77
CA ASP A 9 -16.33 13.69 -32.21
C ASP A 9 -14.87 13.50 -31.73
N ALA A 10 -14.45 14.37 -30.81
CA ALA A 10 -13.53 13.95 -29.76
C ALA A 10 -14.25 12.97 -28.81
N ASP A 11 -14.18 11.68 -29.13
CA ASP A 11 -14.68 10.59 -28.29
C ASP A 11 -13.83 10.51 -27.00
N ALA A 12 -14.16 11.36 -26.02
CA ALA A 12 -13.48 11.44 -24.74
C ALA A 12 -13.72 10.13 -23.97
N SER A 13 -12.71 9.25 -23.94
CA SER A 13 -12.84 8.08 -23.08
C SER A 13 -12.92 8.51 -21.62
N SER A 14 -13.47 7.64 -20.77
CA SER A 14 -13.63 7.73 -19.32
C SER A 14 -12.35 8.00 -18.51
N GLN A 15 -11.25 8.35 -19.16
CA GLN A 15 -9.88 8.42 -18.65
C GLN A 15 -9.14 9.70 -19.04
N GLY A 16 -9.82 10.66 -19.69
CA GLY A 16 -9.21 11.93 -20.10
C GLY A 16 -8.21 11.79 -21.25
N VAL A 17 -8.30 10.71 -22.04
CA VAL A 17 -7.53 10.52 -23.26
C VAL A 17 -8.37 11.02 -24.43
N ILE A 18 -7.84 12.01 -25.15
CA ILE A 18 -8.46 12.54 -26.37
C ILE A 18 -7.94 11.71 -27.54
N TYR A 19 -8.85 11.03 -28.23
CA TYR A 19 -8.51 10.25 -29.41
C TYR A 19 -8.68 11.10 -30.66
N LEU A 20 -7.72 10.96 -31.57
CA LEU A 20 -7.72 11.55 -32.89
C LEU A 20 -7.96 10.42 -33.89
N SER A 21 -9.15 10.40 -34.48
CA SER A 21 -9.59 9.40 -35.47
C SER A 21 -9.19 9.74 -36.90
N ASP A 22 -8.83 10.99 -37.16
CA ASP A 22 -8.81 11.53 -38.53
C ASP A 22 -7.42 11.52 -39.18
N LEU A 23 -6.37 11.14 -38.41
CA LEU A 23 -4.99 11.12 -38.89
C LEU A 23 -4.71 10.01 -39.90
N VAL A 24 -5.24 8.81 -39.66
CA VAL A 24 -5.14 7.68 -40.58
C VAL A 24 -6.46 6.90 -40.52
N PRO A 25 -7.11 6.63 -41.68
CA PRO A 25 -8.31 5.82 -41.70
C PRO A 25 -8.10 4.50 -40.97
N SER A 26 -9.07 4.07 -40.17
CA SER A 26 -9.07 2.83 -39.37
C SER A 26 -8.09 2.74 -38.18
N LYS A 27 -7.37 3.82 -37.83
CA LYS A 27 -6.50 3.84 -36.64
C LYS A 27 -6.86 4.99 -35.69
N ARG A 28 -7.00 4.65 -34.41
CA ARG A 28 -7.17 5.63 -33.32
C ARG A 28 -5.80 6.06 -32.82
N HIS A 29 -5.52 7.36 -32.86
CA HIS A 29 -4.30 7.96 -32.33
C HIS A 29 -4.58 8.73 -31.05
N PHE A 30 -3.56 8.91 -30.21
CA PHE A 30 -3.63 9.75 -29.03
C PHE A 30 -2.22 10.24 -28.66
N GLU A 31 -2.16 11.34 -27.92
CA GLU A 31 -0.91 11.86 -27.39
C GLU A 31 -0.55 11.14 -26.07
N CYS A 32 0.53 10.36 -26.08
CA CYS A 32 0.98 9.64 -24.91
C CYS A 32 1.92 10.51 -24.07
N LYS A 33 1.40 11.04 -22.96
CA LYS A 33 2.15 11.89 -22.03
C LYS A 33 3.40 11.24 -21.45
N LYS A 34 3.42 9.91 -21.28
CA LYS A 34 4.56 9.19 -20.70
C LYS A 34 5.78 9.11 -21.62
N ILE A 35 5.56 9.16 -22.93
CA ILE A 35 6.64 9.08 -23.92
C ILE A 35 6.78 10.37 -24.74
N HIS A 36 5.96 11.38 -24.40
CA HIS A 36 5.87 12.67 -25.09
C HIS A 36 5.75 12.52 -26.62
N GLY A 37 4.81 11.67 -27.06
CA GLY A 37 4.66 11.38 -28.49
C GLY A 37 3.28 10.87 -28.89
N LEU A 38 2.93 11.09 -30.15
CA LEU A 38 1.69 10.62 -30.77
C LEU A 38 1.81 9.13 -31.10
N LEU A 39 0.87 8.32 -30.64
CA LEU A 39 0.83 6.88 -30.88
C LEU A 39 -0.55 6.42 -31.32
N ASP A 40 -0.60 5.38 -32.14
CA ASP A 40 -1.82 4.59 -32.30
C ASP A 40 -2.01 3.60 -31.14
N THR A 41 -3.26 3.22 -30.91
CA THR A 41 -3.63 2.29 -29.83
C THR A 41 -2.94 0.93 -29.95
N GLY A 42 -2.74 0.43 -31.17
CA GLY A 42 -2.05 -0.85 -31.41
C GLY A 42 -0.58 -0.79 -31.04
N THR A 43 0.11 0.30 -31.40
CA THR A 43 1.51 0.52 -30.98
C THR A 43 1.63 0.67 -29.46
N CYS A 44 0.69 1.37 -28.81
CA CYS A 44 0.68 1.48 -27.35
C CYS A 44 0.52 0.10 -26.67
N ALA A 45 -0.42 -0.71 -27.15
CA ALA A 45 -0.65 -2.08 -26.70
C ALA A 45 0.60 -2.95 -26.82
N ALA A 46 1.25 -2.92 -27.99
CA ALA A 46 2.46 -3.70 -28.27
C ALA A 46 3.62 -3.32 -27.33
N ARG A 47 3.80 -2.02 -27.06
CA ARG A 47 4.83 -1.54 -26.12
C ARG A 47 4.56 -2.02 -24.69
N TRP A 48 3.30 -2.01 -24.24
CA TRP A 48 2.91 -2.53 -22.93
C TRP A 48 3.14 -4.04 -22.81
N LEU A 49 2.73 -4.82 -23.83
CA LEU A 49 2.95 -6.27 -23.87
C LEU A 49 4.44 -6.62 -23.84
N ARG A 50 5.27 -5.84 -24.54
CA ARG A 50 6.72 -6.03 -24.57
C ARG A 50 7.37 -5.69 -23.24
N ALA A 51 6.95 -4.59 -22.60
CA ALA A 51 7.35 -4.24 -21.23
C ALA A 51 6.96 -5.31 -20.18
N LYS A 52 5.88 -6.06 -20.44
CA LYS A 52 5.42 -7.16 -19.58
C LYS A 52 6.23 -8.44 -19.80
N ARG A 53 6.54 -8.76 -21.05
CA ARG A 53 7.25 -10.01 -21.43
C ARG A 53 8.75 -9.94 -21.16
N ASP A 54 9.38 -8.81 -21.47
CA ASP A 54 10.83 -8.63 -21.38
C ASP A 54 11.16 -7.54 -20.35
N ARG A 55 11.68 -7.98 -19.20
CA ARG A 55 11.86 -7.16 -18.01
C ARG A 55 13.19 -6.38 -18.01
N GLU A 56 14.14 -6.75 -18.86
CA GLU A 56 15.48 -6.14 -18.93
C GLU A 56 15.57 -5.07 -20.03
N ASP A 57 14.61 -5.02 -20.95
CA ASP A 57 14.56 -4.01 -22.00
C ASP A 57 14.11 -2.64 -21.44
N ALA A 58 15.09 -1.85 -21.00
CA ALA A 58 14.90 -0.52 -20.42
C ALA A 58 14.10 0.43 -21.33
N ARG A 59 14.08 0.19 -22.66
CA ARG A 59 13.36 1.03 -23.64
C ARG A 59 11.84 1.03 -23.42
N PHE A 60 11.29 0.00 -22.77
CA PHE A 60 9.86 -0.13 -22.52
C PHE A 60 9.49 0.00 -21.03
N MET A 61 10.46 0.33 -20.17
CA MET A 61 10.26 0.41 -18.71
C MET A 61 9.12 1.38 -18.32
N ILE A 62 9.01 2.53 -19.00
CA ILE A 62 7.97 3.55 -18.77
C ILE A 62 6.55 3.07 -19.13
N CYS A 63 6.45 2.05 -19.98
CA CYS A 63 5.18 1.44 -20.40
C CYS A 63 4.75 0.32 -19.44
N ARG A 64 5.60 -0.11 -18.51
CA ARG A 64 5.32 -1.17 -17.56
C ARG A 64 4.25 -0.73 -16.55
N GLY A 65 3.22 -1.55 -16.35
CA GLY A 65 2.09 -1.23 -15.46
C GLY A 65 1.26 -0.02 -15.92
N CYS A 66 1.41 0.42 -17.18
CA CYS A 66 0.64 1.54 -17.70
C CYS A 66 -0.81 1.12 -17.97
N VAL A 67 -1.75 1.73 -17.25
CA VAL A 67 -3.19 1.47 -17.37
C VAL A 67 -3.69 1.67 -18.81
N ILE A 68 -3.30 2.77 -19.46
CA ILE A 68 -3.71 3.06 -20.86
C ILE A 68 -3.24 1.95 -21.81
N GLY A 69 -2.00 1.48 -21.65
CA GLY A 69 -1.43 0.41 -22.49
C GLY A 69 -2.10 -0.94 -22.28
N GLU A 70 -2.49 -1.25 -21.04
CA GLU A 70 -3.26 -2.45 -20.70
C GLU A 70 -4.65 -2.44 -21.36
N ILE A 71 -5.30 -1.28 -21.37
CA ILE A 71 -6.61 -1.09 -22.02
C ILE A 71 -6.52 -1.31 -23.51
N HIS A 72 -5.52 -0.70 -24.15
CA HIS A 72 -5.33 -0.87 -25.59
C HIS A 72 -4.97 -2.32 -25.93
N ALA A 73 -4.28 -3.04 -25.04
CA ALA A 73 -3.89 -4.44 -25.27
C ALA A 73 -5.02 -5.45 -25.01
N THR A 74 -5.90 -5.18 -24.05
CA THR A 74 -6.89 -6.15 -23.58
C THR A 74 -8.33 -5.76 -23.92
N GLY A 75 -8.56 -4.51 -24.32
CA GLY A 75 -9.90 -3.94 -24.51
C GLY A 75 -10.68 -3.74 -23.21
N VAL A 76 -10.15 -4.21 -22.09
CA VAL A 76 -10.76 -4.09 -20.77
C VAL A 76 -10.25 -2.82 -20.13
N ASP A 77 -11.16 -1.94 -19.73
CA ASP A 77 -10.82 -0.83 -18.86
C ASP A 77 -10.70 -1.34 -17.42
N PRO A 78 -9.47 -1.54 -16.88
CA PRO A 78 -9.32 -2.00 -15.52
C PRO A 78 -9.91 -0.97 -14.55
N LEU A 79 -9.95 0.32 -14.93
CA LEU A 79 -10.60 1.42 -14.19
C LEU A 79 -12.14 1.42 -14.33
N LYS A 80 -12.73 0.85 -15.39
CA LYS A 80 -14.20 0.75 -15.57
C LYS A 80 -14.79 -0.38 -14.74
N ALA A 81 -14.10 -1.52 -14.65
CA ALA A 81 -14.41 -2.54 -13.66
C ALA A 81 -14.22 -2.02 -12.22
N LEU A 82 -13.18 -1.21 -11.99
CA LEU A 82 -12.88 -0.49 -10.73
C LEU A 82 -13.92 0.56 -10.31
N ARG A 83 -14.63 1.17 -11.26
CA ARG A 83 -15.70 2.16 -10.99
C ARG A 83 -17.06 1.49 -10.79
N ALA A 84 -17.31 0.36 -11.45
CA ALA A 84 -18.55 -0.41 -11.30
C ALA A 84 -18.52 -1.39 -10.11
N ALA A 85 -17.33 -1.87 -9.72
CA ALA A 85 -17.09 -2.77 -8.61
C ALA A 85 -15.81 -2.35 -7.89
N GLY A 86 -15.93 -1.50 -6.86
CA GLY A 86 -14.83 -0.85 -6.12
C GLY A 86 -13.85 -1.75 -5.35
N GLN A 87 -13.49 -2.92 -5.89
CA GLN A 87 -12.55 -3.88 -5.33
C GLN A 87 -11.32 -3.95 -6.22
N ARG A 88 -10.33 -3.10 -5.92
CA ARG A 88 -8.96 -3.36 -6.35
C ARG A 88 -8.38 -4.33 -5.33
N ALA A 89 -7.91 -5.49 -5.77
CA ALA A 89 -7.13 -6.38 -4.94
C ALA A 89 -5.87 -5.67 -4.42
N ILE A 90 -5.42 -5.96 -3.20
CA ILE A 90 -4.01 -5.80 -2.83
C ILE A 90 -3.24 -6.53 -3.93
N VAL A 91 -2.52 -5.76 -4.75
CA VAL A 91 -1.68 -6.33 -5.80
C VAL A 91 -0.26 -6.29 -5.30
N GLY A 92 0.41 -7.45 -5.44
CA GLY A 92 1.84 -7.71 -5.31
C GLY A 92 2.66 -6.68 -4.55
N SER A 93 3.21 -7.10 -3.41
CA SER A 93 4.35 -6.47 -2.71
C SER A 93 5.16 -5.63 -3.72
N PRO A 94 5.32 -4.30 -3.54
CA PRO A 94 5.94 -3.42 -4.55
C PRO A 94 7.34 -3.87 -5.03
N ASP A 95 7.93 -4.79 -4.29
CA ASP A 95 9.22 -5.45 -4.44
C ASP A 95 9.12 -6.93 -4.87
N GLU A 96 7.94 -7.42 -5.25
CA GLU A 96 7.64 -8.82 -5.62
C GLU A 96 8.18 -9.85 -4.60
N GLY A 97 8.13 -9.51 -3.30
CA GLY A 97 8.63 -10.38 -2.23
C GLY A 97 10.16 -10.45 -2.11
N ARG A 98 10.90 -9.60 -2.82
CA ARG A 98 12.38 -9.65 -2.89
C ARG A 98 13.10 -8.82 -1.83
N ARG A 99 12.38 -8.02 -1.04
CA ARG A 99 12.95 -7.28 0.11
C ARG A 99 12.49 -7.89 1.43
N CYS A 100 13.27 -7.69 2.47
CA CYS A 100 12.85 -7.99 3.84
C CYS A 100 11.68 -7.08 4.25
N THR A 101 10.58 -7.61 4.79
CA THR A 101 9.46 -6.79 5.28
C THR A 101 9.86 -5.88 6.46
N ARG A 102 10.89 -6.30 7.22
CA ARG A 102 11.34 -5.63 8.42
C ARG A 102 12.36 -4.54 8.14
N CYS A 103 13.42 -4.84 7.39
CA CYS A 103 14.53 -3.90 7.12
C CYS A 103 14.61 -3.41 5.67
N SER A 104 13.71 -3.82 4.77
CA SER A 104 13.68 -3.42 3.34
C SER A 104 14.92 -3.73 2.50
N ARG A 105 15.92 -4.43 3.06
CA ARG A 105 17.11 -4.88 2.35
C ARG A 105 16.75 -5.84 1.23
N SER A 106 17.26 -5.57 0.03
CA SER A 106 17.20 -6.44 -1.15
C SER A 106 18.42 -7.36 -1.24
N GLY A 107 18.39 -8.35 -2.15
CA GLY A 107 19.56 -9.18 -2.51
C GLY A 107 19.96 -10.25 -1.48
N SER A 108 19.26 -10.34 -0.35
CA SER A 108 19.41 -11.45 0.60
C SER A 108 18.32 -12.48 0.38
N ARG A 109 18.61 -13.76 0.65
CA ARG A 109 17.58 -14.81 0.71
C ARG A 109 16.49 -14.40 1.70
N ILE A 110 15.24 -14.46 1.26
CA ILE A 110 14.06 -14.21 2.08
C ILE A 110 13.59 -15.54 2.68
N VAL A 111 13.63 -15.64 4.00
CA VAL A 111 13.20 -16.78 4.80
C VAL A 111 11.70 -16.64 5.08
N GLY A 112 10.94 -17.71 4.84
CA GLY A 112 9.49 -17.74 5.07
C GLY A 112 8.70 -16.72 4.24
N GLY A 113 9.27 -16.20 3.15
CA GLY A 113 8.63 -15.17 2.32
C GLY A 113 8.51 -13.79 2.98
N THR A 114 9.11 -13.55 4.14
CA THR A 114 8.95 -12.29 4.92
C THR A 114 10.29 -11.63 5.27
N LEU A 115 11.19 -12.35 5.93
CA LEU A 115 12.39 -11.78 6.54
C LEU A 115 13.67 -12.13 5.77
N CYS A 116 14.67 -11.24 5.75
CA CYS A 116 16.01 -11.64 5.32
C CYS A 116 16.68 -12.53 6.39
N VAL A 117 17.71 -13.27 5.98
CA VAL A 117 18.50 -14.14 6.89
C VAL A 117 19.00 -13.40 8.14
N SER A 118 19.42 -12.13 8.01
CA SER A 118 19.90 -11.35 9.16
C SER A 118 18.79 -11.04 10.17
N CYS A 119 17.63 -10.55 9.72
CA CYS A 119 16.49 -10.30 10.60
C CYS A 119 15.96 -11.58 11.24
N TRP A 120 15.91 -12.68 10.47
CA TRP A 120 15.51 -13.99 10.98
C TRP A 120 16.48 -14.53 12.04
N ASN A 121 17.80 -14.40 11.82
CA ASN A 121 18.79 -14.79 12.81
C ASN A 121 18.68 -13.96 14.09
N ARG A 122 18.55 -12.63 13.98
CA ARG A 122 18.40 -11.75 15.15
C ARG A 122 17.18 -12.09 15.98
N GLU A 123 16.06 -12.42 15.35
CA GLU A 123 14.85 -12.88 16.03
C GLU A 123 15.10 -14.16 16.83
N ARG A 124 15.84 -15.11 16.26
CA ARG A 124 16.22 -16.34 16.96
C ARG A 124 17.24 -16.12 18.06
N GLU A 125 18.18 -15.21 17.89
CA GLU A 125 19.13 -14.83 18.94
C GLU A 125 18.38 -14.26 20.15
N PHE A 126 17.41 -13.38 19.91
CA PHE A 126 16.54 -12.84 20.96
C PHE A 126 15.73 -13.94 21.64
N ALA A 127 15.08 -14.82 20.88
CA ALA A 127 14.34 -15.95 21.44
C ALA A 127 15.20 -16.91 22.27
N LYS A 128 16.49 -17.03 21.93
CA LYS A 128 17.46 -17.84 22.70
C LYS A 128 18.09 -17.08 23.88
N GLY A 129 17.92 -15.76 23.94
CA GLY A 129 18.61 -14.88 24.89
C GLY A 129 20.11 -14.72 24.64
N VAL A 130 20.63 -15.23 23.52
CA VAL A 130 22.07 -15.29 23.23
C VAL A 130 22.34 -15.03 21.76
N ASN A 131 23.22 -14.08 21.47
CA ASN A 131 23.66 -13.73 20.11
C ASN A 131 24.77 -14.67 19.60
N GLY A 132 25.18 -14.51 18.34
CA GLY A 132 26.27 -15.28 17.74
C GLY A 132 27.64 -15.22 18.44
N LYS A 133 27.83 -14.29 19.39
CA LYS A 133 29.04 -14.16 20.22
C LYS A 133 28.87 -14.70 21.65
N GLY A 134 27.73 -15.30 21.97
CA GLY A 134 27.46 -15.82 23.33
C GLY A 134 26.96 -14.76 24.32
N THR A 135 26.61 -13.55 23.89
CA THR A 135 26.14 -12.47 24.78
C THR A 135 24.67 -12.13 24.57
N ALA A 136 24.03 -11.48 25.55
CA ALA A 136 22.63 -11.09 25.44
C ALA A 136 22.41 -10.07 24.30
N PRO A 137 21.37 -10.23 23.46
CA PRO A 137 21.08 -9.32 22.35
C PRO A 137 20.40 -8.04 22.83
N ILE A 138 21.20 -7.05 23.25
CA ILE A 138 20.71 -5.78 23.83
C ILE A 138 20.10 -4.79 22.84
N THR A 139 20.42 -4.89 21.54
CA THR A 139 19.92 -3.97 20.50
C THR A 139 18.66 -4.47 19.81
N PHE A 140 18.14 -5.63 20.22
CA PHE A 140 16.97 -6.20 19.60
C PHE A 140 15.71 -5.50 20.13
N VAL A 141 14.96 -4.87 19.23
CA VAL A 141 13.63 -4.34 19.55
C VAL A 141 12.68 -5.52 19.77
N PRO A 142 12.02 -5.64 20.93
CA PRO A 142 11.07 -6.72 21.18
C PRO A 142 10.01 -6.82 20.10
N LEU A 143 9.59 -8.05 19.81
CA LEU A 143 8.51 -8.28 18.87
C LEU A 143 7.17 -7.92 19.50
N GLU A 144 6.34 -7.23 18.74
CA GLU A 144 4.98 -6.86 19.16
C GLU A 144 3.98 -7.26 18.09
N ASP A 145 2.79 -7.59 18.55
CA ASP A 145 1.64 -7.86 17.69
C ASP A 145 1.01 -6.54 17.28
N ARG A 146 0.90 -6.34 15.96
CA ARG A 146 0.32 -5.14 15.37
C ARG A 146 -0.95 -5.48 14.61
N ARG A 147 -1.76 -4.46 14.35
CA ARG A 147 -3.02 -4.59 13.63
C ARG A 147 -2.96 -3.77 12.35
N VAL A 148 -3.59 -4.27 11.30
CA VAL A 148 -3.67 -3.59 10.01
C VAL A 148 -5.13 -3.50 9.59
N GLY A 149 -5.63 -2.29 9.32
CA GLY A 149 -6.99 -2.09 8.82
C GLY A 149 -7.11 -2.56 7.39
N ILE A 150 -8.01 -3.51 7.14
CA ILE A 150 -8.30 -4.08 5.82
C ILE A 150 -9.80 -4.08 5.51
N MET A 151 -10.13 -3.91 4.23
CA MET A 151 -11.49 -4.06 3.73
C MET A 151 -11.69 -5.52 3.32
N VAL A 152 -12.65 -6.21 3.95
CA VAL A 152 -13.07 -7.57 3.62
C VAL A 152 -14.51 -7.51 3.16
N GLU A 153 -14.80 -7.95 1.92
CA GLU A 153 -16.15 -7.92 1.34
C GLU A 153 -16.84 -6.54 1.40
N GLY A 154 -16.05 -5.47 1.34
CA GLY A 154 -16.55 -4.09 1.42
C GLY A 154 -16.80 -3.56 2.83
N ARG A 155 -16.53 -4.34 3.88
CA ARG A 155 -16.61 -3.92 5.28
C ARG A 155 -15.22 -3.68 5.89
N PRO A 156 -15.04 -2.66 6.73
CA PRO A 156 -13.80 -2.48 7.47
C PRO A 156 -13.62 -3.62 8.47
N ALA A 157 -12.41 -4.15 8.54
CA ALA A 157 -12.00 -5.21 9.45
C ALA A 157 -10.52 -5.02 9.80
N TRP A 158 -10.00 -5.72 10.81
CA TRP A 158 -8.59 -5.59 11.18
C TRP A 158 -7.91 -6.94 11.06
N MET A 159 -6.69 -6.98 10.52
CA MET A 159 -5.87 -8.18 10.51
C MET A 159 -4.86 -8.11 11.64
N ARG A 160 -4.75 -9.18 12.42
CA ARG A 160 -3.63 -9.33 13.36
C ARG A 160 -2.38 -9.73 12.59
N VAL A 161 -1.27 -9.07 12.88
CA VAL A 161 0.04 -9.46 12.37
C VAL A 161 0.98 -9.61 13.55
N GLU A 162 1.32 -10.86 13.83
CA GLU A 162 2.14 -11.21 14.97
C GLU A 162 3.63 -10.98 14.70
N GLY A 163 4.35 -10.70 15.78
CA GLY A 163 5.81 -10.79 15.77
C GLY A 163 6.49 -9.75 14.86
N THR A 164 6.16 -8.48 15.01
CA THR A 164 6.69 -7.38 14.18
C THR A 164 7.58 -6.43 14.98
N GLN A 165 8.59 -5.83 14.33
CA GLN A 165 9.50 -4.87 14.99
C GLN A 165 9.23 -3.40 14.65
N ASN A 166 8.46 -3.12 13.61
CA ASN A 166 8.16 -1.76 13.17
C ASN A 166 6.82 -1.72 12.44
N ASP A 167 6.31 -0.52 12.24
CA ASP A 167 4.96 -0.28 11.71
C ASP A 167 4.82 -0.58 10.22
N ARG A 168 5.92 -0.62 9.45
CA ARG A 168 5.92 -1.03 8.04
C ARG A 168 5.77 -2.53 7.86
N GLU A 169 6.42 -3.32 8.73
CA GLU A 169 6.41 -4.78 8.67
C GLU A 169 5.00 -5.38 8.59
N PRO A 170 4.02 -5.02 9.44
CA PRO A 170 2.70 -5.61 9.41
C PRO A 170 1.98 -5.32 8.09
N VAL A 171 2.06 -4.09 7.57
CA VAL A 171 1.43 -3.73 6.29
C VAL A 171 2.05 -4.54 5.14
N THR A 172 3.37 -4.65 5.10
CA THR A 172 4.05 -5.41 4.04
C THR A 172 3.73 -6.91 4.10
N ARG A 173 3.64 -7.48 5.31
CA ARG A 173 3.22 -8.88 5.51
C ARG A 173 1.77 -9.08 5.06
N THR A 174 0.85 -8.17 5.41
CA THR A 174 -0.54 -8.21 4.94
C THR A 174 -0.61 -8.16 3.42
N ILE A 175 0.20 -7.30 2.76
CA ILE A 175 0.27 -7.25 1.30
C ILE A 175 0.63 -8.61 0.68
N ARG A 176 1.54 -9.36 1.32
CA ARG A 176 2.00 -10.67 0.84
C ARG A 176 1.02 -11.81 1.12
N GLN A 177 0.25 -11.71 2.20
CA GLN A 177 -0.60 -12.80 2.70
C GLN A 177 -2.06 -12.68 2.23
N ARG A 178 -2.53 -11.47 1.91
CA ARG A 178 -3.93 -11.22 1.56
C ARG A 178 -4.01 -10.58 0.18
N GLU A 179 -4.12 -11.42 -0.85
CA GLU A 179 -4.55 -10.96 -2.16
C GLU A 179 -6.02 -10.51 -2.08
N GLY A 180 -6.41 -9.48 -2.83
CA GLY A 180 -7.83 -9.09 -2.90
C GLY A 180 -8.31 -8.02 -1.91
N ALA A 181 -7.61 -7.78 -0.79
CA ALA A 181 -8.07 -6.80 0.21
C ALA A 181 -7.74 -5.34 -0.18
N ARG A 182 -8.15 -4.35 0.62
CA ARG A 182 -7.70 -2.94 0.55
C ARG A 182 -7.42 -2.44 1.95
N PHE A 183 -6.56 -1.44 2.13
CA PHE A 183 -6.32 -0.85 3.44
C PHE A 183 -7.33 0.24 3.80
N HIS A 184 -7.56 0.45 5.09
CA HIS A 184 -8.23 1.64 5.63
C HIS A 184 -7.54 2.12 6.90
N GLY A 185 -7.70 3.40 7.22
CA GLY A 185 -7.11 4.04 8.42
C GLY A 185 -8.10 4.27 9.55
N GLN A 186 -9.22 3.53 9.58
CA GLN A 186 -10.26 3.72 10.59
C GLN A 186 -9.83 3.15 11.94
N HIS A 187 -10.15 3.87 13.01
CA HIS A 187 -10.09 3.34 14.36
C HIS A 187 -11.33 2.47 14.66
N PRO A 188 -11.18 1.36 15.42
CA PRO A 188 -12.32 0.55 15.85
C PRO A 188 -13.37 1.34 16.61
N GLY A 189 -12.94 2.31 17.42
CA GLY A 189 -13.79 3.12 18.29
C GLY A 189 -13.18 4.49 18.57
N ILE A 190 -13.77 5.19 19.53
CA ILE A 190 -13.27 6.44 20.08
C ILE A 190 -12.30 6.11 21.22
N SER A 191 -11.08 6.64 21.16
CA SER A 191 -10.10 6.49 22.25
C SER A 191 -10.54 7.29 23.46
N THR A 192 -10.72 6.64 24.61
CA THR A 192 -11.15 7.29 25.85
C THR A 192 -10.27 6.82 27.02
N TRP A 193 -9.95 7.75 27.91
CA TRP A 193 -9.27 7.45 29.17
C TRP A 193 -10.27 6.90 30.18
N ASN A 194 -10.00 5.70 30.70
CA ASN A 194 -10.76 5.13 31.80
C ASN A 194 -10.04 5.43 33.12
N GLU A 195 -10.58 6.37 33.89
CA GLU A 195 -9.99 6.80 35.16
C GLU A 195 -9.93 5.68 36.20
N TRP A 196 -10.94 4.82 36.29
CA TRP A 196 -10.91 3.73 37.27
C TRP A 196 -9.82 2.71 36.92
N ALA A 197 -9.75 2.32 35.65
CA ALA A 197 -8.83 1.29 35.18
C ALA A 197 -7.43 1.81 34.85
N GLN A 198 -7.20 3.13 34.93
CA GLN A 198 -5.95 3.82 34.62
C GLN A 198 -5.36 3.39 33.26
N ARG A 199 -6.22 3.30 32.24
CA ARG A 199 -5.81 2.89 30.88
C ARG A 199 -6.65 3.57 29.81
N TRP A 200 -6.09 3.63 28.62
CA TRP A 200 -6.83 3.95 27.40
C TRP A 200 -7.59 2.73 26.89
N GLU A 201 -8.84 2.93 26.48
CA GLU A 201 -9.67 1.90 25.85
C GLU A 201 -10.52 2.50 24.72
N TYR A 202 -10.93 1.67 23.76
CA TYR A 202 -11.89 2.08 22.76
C TYR A 202 -13.33 2.00 23.28
N ARG A 203 -14.07 3.08 23.02
CA ARG A 203 -15.52 3.19 23.20
C ARG A 203 -16.22 3.12 21.86
N ASP A 204 -17.47 2.67 21.85
CA ASP A 204 -18.26 2.64 20.63
C ASP A 204 -18.49 4.06 20.08
N HIS A 205 -18.56 4.19 18.74
CA HIS A 205 -18.74 5.48 18.06
C HIS A 205 -20.13 6.08 18.29
N THR A 206 -21.13 5.25 18.56
CA THR A 206 -22.55 5.65 18.72
C THR A 206 -22.91 5.78 20.20
N ASP A 207 -22.45 4.86 21.04
CA ASP A 207 -22.73 4.82 22.47
C ASP A 207 -21.45 4.65 23.31
N GLN A 208 -20.90 5.77 23.79
CA GLN A 208 -19.64 5.76 24.55
C GLN A 208 -19.73 5.06 25.92
N THR A 209 -20.94 4.68 26.38
CA THR A 209 -21.08 3.84 27.57
C THR A 209 -20.61 2.41 27.33
N GLN A 210 -20.54 2.00 26.06
CA GLN A 210 -20.07 0.69 25.63
C GLN A 210 -18.56 0.70 25.35
N VAL A 211 -17.90 -0.37 25.75
CA VAL A 211 -16.50 -0.65 25.44
C VAL A 211 -16.42 -1.62 24.27
N LEU A 212 -15.32 -1.57 23.52
CA LEU A 212 -15.07 -2.54 22.46
C LEU A 212 -14.28 -3.74 23.00
N LEU A 213 -14.73 -4.95 22.62
CA LEU A 213 -13.98 -6.20 22.75
C LEU A 213 -13.56 -6.69 21.36
N SER A 214 -12.36 -7.24 21.25
CA SER A 214 -11.88 -7.86 20.01
C SER A 214 -12.30 -9.33 19.97
N VAL A 215 -12.85 -9.75 18.83
CA VAL A 215 -13.08 -11.16 18.52
C VAL A 215 -12.33 -11.50 17.25
N GLU A 216 -11.53 -12.56 17.33
CA GLU A 216 -10.69 -13.01 16.23
C GLU A 216 -11.28 -14.28 15.61
N TYR A 217 -11.46 -14.27 14.30
CA TYR A 217 -11.85 -15.43 13.51
C TYR A 217 -10.96 -15.50 12.27
N ASP A 218 -10.24 -16.62 12.10
CA ASP A 218 -9.35 -16.85 10.95
C ASP A 218 -8.32 -15.72 10.69
N GLY A 219 -7.73 -15.19 11.78
CA GLY A 219 -6.74 -14.11 11.74
C GLY A 219 -7.32 -12.72 11.40
N VAL A 220 -8.65 -12.62 11.29
CA VAL A 220 -9.38 -11.35 11.14
C VAL A 220 -10.02 -11.01 12.48
N ILE A 221 -9.77 -9.79 12.93
CA ILE A 221 -10.33 -9.20 14.14
C ILE A 221 -11.54 -8.35 13.76
N ASP A 222 -12.65 -8.67 14.39
CA ASP A 222 -13.83 -7.79 14.49
C ASP A 222 -13.92 -7.19 15.90
N HIS A 223 -14.67 -6.11 16.04
CA HIS A 223 -14.87 -5.41 17.30
C HIS A 223 -16.35 -5.37 17.65
N MET A 224 -16.69 -5.84 18.84
CA MET A 224 -18.05 -5.83 19.35
C MET A 224 -18.19 -4.85 20.50
N ALA A 225 -19.22 -4.00 20.41
CA ALA A 225 -19.59 -3.10 21.48
C ALA A 225 -20.36 -3.86 22.56
N VAL A 226 -19.94 -3.71 23.82
CA VAL A 226 -20.57 -4.31 24.98
C VAL A 226 -20.70 -3.30 26.12
N PRO A 227 -21.73 -3.37 26.97
CA PRO A 227 -21.83 -2.48 28.13
C PRO A 227 -20.61 -2.63 29.04
N ALA A 228 -19.98 -1.53 29.44
CA ALA A 228 -18.81 -1.56 30.32
C ALA A 228 -19.10 -2.26 31.68
N ALA A 229 -20.33 -2.11 32.18
CA ALA A 229 -20.78 -2.77 33.40
C ALA A 229 -21.02 -4.29 33.25
N GLY A 230 -21.08 -4.80 32.01
CA GLY A 230 -21.36 -6.19 31.68
C GLY A 230 -20.11 -7.04 31.41
N LEU A 231 -18.91 -6.50 31.59
CA LEU A 231 -17.65 -7.22 31.35
C LEU A 231 -17.50 -8.39 32.33
N ARG A 232 -17.16 -9.57 31.80
CA ARG A 232 -16.87 -10.75 32.61
C ARG A 232 -15.45 -10.68 33.16
N PRO A 233 -15.15 -11.38 34.27
CA PRO A 233 -13.78 -11.50 34.76
C PRO A 233 -12.84 -12.02 33.67
N GLY A 234 -11.77 -11.28 33.40
CA GLY A 234 -10.78 -11.59 32.36
C GLY A 234 -11.04 -10.94 30.99
N GLU A 235 -12.24 -10.41 30.74
CA GLU A 235 -12.50 -9.63 29.53
C GLU A 235 -11.84 -8.25 29.65
N THR A 236 -10.93 -7.96 28.73
CA THR A 236 -10.20 -6.69 28.71
C THR A 236 -10.62 -5.86 27.50
N PRO A 237 -11.14 -4.64 27.71
CA PRO A 237 -11.41 -3.70 26.64
C PRO A 237 -10.21 -3.48 25.73
N VAL A 238 -10.50 -3.23 24.46
CA VAL A 238 -9.47 -3.08 23.44
C VAL A 238 -8.67 -1.81 23.67
N THR A 239 -7.36 -1.97 23.87
CA THR A 239 -6.41 -0.85 23.97
C THR A 239 -6.26 -0.14 22.62
N PRO A 240 -6.26 1.20 22.59
CA PRO A 240 -5.98 1.96 21.40
C PRO A 240 -4.60 1.68 20.83
N SER A 241 -4.53 1.58 19.50
CA SER A 241 -3.29 1.43 18.76
C SER A 241 -3.27 2.39 17.57
N LEU A 242 -2.09 2.64 17.02
CA LEU A 242 -1.97 3.42 15.79
C LEU A 242 -2.77 2.74 14.66
N PRO A 243 -3.58 3.51 13.92
CA PRO A 243 -4.29 2.97 12.77
C PRO A 243 -3.31 2.83 11.61
N THR A 244 -3.69 2.06 10.59
CA THR A 244 -2.92 2.01 9.34
C THR A 244 -2.86 3.41 8.73
N GLN A 245 -1.64 3.90 8.51
CA GLN A 245 -1.41 5.29 8.09
C GLN A 245 -1.63 5.41 6.58
N LEU A 246 -2.70 6.10 6.16
CA LEU A 246 -3.02 6.38 4.77
C LEU A 246 -2.75 7.84 4.43
N HIS A 247 -1.78 8.09 3.55
CA HIS A 247 -1.36 9.45 3.20
C HIS A 247 -1.08 9.62 1.69
N GLY A 248 -1.09 10.87 1.24
CA GLY A 248 -0.76 11.25 -0.13
C GLY A 248 0.76 11.35 -0.33
N VAL A 249 1.23 11.12 -1.56
CA VAL A 249 2.68 11.12 -1.88
C VAL A 249 3.40 12.42 -1.55
N HIS A 250 2.73 13.58 -1.64
CA HIS A 250 3.33 14.87 -1.28
C HIS A 250 3.51 15.05 0.23
N PHE A 251 2.53 14.62 1.03
CA PHE A 251 2.66 14.63 2.49
C PHE A 251 3.81 13.73 2.93
N VAL A 252 3.88 12.52 2.37
CA VAL A 252 4.95 11.58 2.69
C VAL A 252 6.31 12.14 2.31
N ALA A 253 6.44 12.79 1.14
CA ALA A 253 7.69 13.42 0.73
C ALA A 253 8.12 14.53 1.71
N ALA A 254 7.19 15.38 2.16
CA ALA A 254 7.46 16.43 3.13
C ALA A 254 7.95 15.84 4.46
N VAL A 255 7.23 14.87 5.04
CA VAL A 255 7.61 14.23 6.31
C VAL A 255 9.00 13.59 6.21
N LEU A 256 9.27 12.87 5.13
CA LEU A 256 10.56 12.18 4.95
C LEU A 256 11.70 13.11 4.56
N SER A 257 11.43 14.36 4.18
CA SER A 257 12.49 15.35 3.90
C SER A 257 13.15 15.85 5.18
N ASP A 258 12.47 15.72 6.32
CA ASP A 258 12.96 16.10 7.64
C ASP A 258 13.44 14.88 8.47
N CYS A 259 13.49 13.67 7.87
CA CYS A 259 13.96 12.46 8.54
C CYS A 259 15.48 12.44 8.70
N ASP A 260 15.94 11.91 9.83
CA ASP A 260 17.37 11.70 10.09
C ASP A 260 17.89 10.48 9.31
N ASP A 261 19.17 10.48 8.90
CA ASP A 261 19.78 9.37 8.14
C ASP A 261 19.76 8.02 8.87
N GLU A 262 19.64 8.04 10.20
CA GLU A 262 19.54 6.85 11.05
C GLU A 262 18.12 6.26 11.09
N ASP A 263 17.11 6.99 10.60
CA ASP A 263 15.72 6.49 10.57
C ASP A 263 15.59 5.33 9.58
N ILE A 264 14.95 4.24 10.02
CA ILE A 264 14.75 3.04 9.19
C ILE A 264 13.98 3.35 7.88
N ASP A 265 13.17 4.41 7.90
CA ASP A 265 12.39 4.88 6.76
C ASP A 265 13.07 6.02 5.98
N CYS A 266 14.22 6.54 6.43
CA CYS A 266 14.97 7.59 5.71
C CYS A 266 15.34 7.17 4.28
N PRO A 267 14.85 7.85 3.23
CA PRO A 267 14.99 7.42 1.86
C PRO A 267 16.45 7.39 1.38
N GLY A 268 16.86 6.25 0.84
CA GLY A 268 18.13 6.12 0.11
C GLY A 268 17.98 6.43 -1.38
N PRO A 269 19.02 6.24 -2.21
CA PRO A 269 18.96 6.50 -3.65
C PRO A 269 18.00 5.56 -4.41
N ASP A 270 17.73 4.38 -3.84
CA ASP A 270 16.81 3.41 -4.39
C ASP A 270 15.38 3.62 -3.88
N TRP A 271 14.40 3.38 -4.75
CA TRP A 271 12.99 3.29 -4.36
C TRP A 271 12.79 2.19 -3.31
N LYS A 272 12.37 2.60 -2.10
CA LYS A 272 12.04 1.70 -0.99
C LYS A 272 10.63 1.98 -0.45
N PRO A 273 9.89 0.95 0.01
CA PRO A 273 8.59 1.16 0.64
C PRO A 273 8.74 1.85 2.00
N THR A 274 7.82 2.77 2.28
CA THR A 274 7.68 3.47 3.57
C THR A 274 6.66 2.75 4.45
N VAL A 275 6.38 3.27 5.65
CA VAL A 275 5.26 2.84 6.50
C VAL A 275 3.87 3.25 5.95
N TYR A 276 3.83 4.23 5.03
CA TYR A 276 2.59 4.86 4.61
C TYR A 276 1.91 4.14 3.45
N VAL A 277 0.61 3.85 3.61
CA VAL A 277 -0.24 3.39 2.50
C VAL A 277 -0.70 4.59 1.67
N CYS A 278 -0.72 4.43 0.35
CA CYS A 278 -1.21 5.46 -0.56
C CYS A 278 -2.71 5.68 -0.38
N ASN A 279 -3.13 6.88 0.04
CA ASN A 279 -4.54 7.23 0.24
C ASN A 279 -5.37 7.29 -1.06
N SER A 280 -4.72 7.42 -2.22
CA SER A 280 -5.41 7.52 -3.51
C SER A 280 -5.90 6.15 -4.01
N CYS A 281 -5.16 5.09 -3.72
CA CYS A 281 -5.50 3.74 -4.19
C CYS A 281 -5.86 2.76 -3.07
N CYS A 282 -5.39 3.03 -1.85
CA CYS A 282 -5.55 2.21 -0.65
C CYS A 282 -5.05 0.76 -0.79
N VAL A 283 -4.16 0.48 -1.74
CA VAL A 283 -3.70 -0.91 -2.01
C VAL A 283 -2.19 -1.11 -1.98
N ALA A 284 -1.40 -0.04 -1.92
CA ALA A 284 0.05 -0.12 -1.94
C ALA A 284 0.70 0.87 -0.98
N LEU A 285 1.86 0.46 -0.45
CA LEU A 285 2.76 1.36 0.26
C LEU A 285 3.33 2.42 -0.71
N VAL A 286 3.44 3.64 -0.23
CA VAL A 286 4.20 4.70 -0.89
C VAL A 286 5.66 4.28 -0.91
N GLN A 287 6.30 4.45 -2.05
CA GLN A 287 7.74 4.29 -2.18
C GLN A 287 8.40 5.67 -2.13
N ALA A 288 9.54 5.76 -1.45
CA ALA A 288 10.35 6.96 -1.40
C ALA A 288 11.78 6.67 -1.88
N ARG A 289 12.44 7.69 -2.43
CA ARG A 289 13.88 7.72 -2.68
C ARG A 289 14.41 9.15 -2.51
N THR A 290 15.71 9.27 -2.35
CA THR A 290 16.44 10.54 -2.40
C THR A 290 17.11 10.67 -3.76
N PHE A 291 16.76 11.72 -4.50
CA PHE A 291 17.32 12.00 -5.82
C PHE A 291 17.68 13.48 -5.91
N SER A 292 18.94 13.77 -6.27
CA SER A 292 19.46 15.15 -6.35
C SER A 292 19.18 16.00 -5.09
N GLY A 293 19.33 15.39 -3.91
CA GLY A 293 19.13 16.06 -2.61
C GLY A 293 17.67 16.32 -2.25
N LYS A 294 16.70 15.75 -2.98
CA LYS A 294 15.27 15.86 -2.69
C LYS A 294 14.65 14.49 -2.48
N VAL A 295 13.64 14.44 -1.60
CA VAL A 295 12.82 13.25 -1.43
C VAL A 295 11.74 13.20 -2.50
N GLU A 296 11.76 12.13 -3.29
CA GLU A 296 10.74 11.81 -4.27
C GLU A 296 9.90 10.64 -3.76
N CYS A 297 8.58 10.76 -3.88
CA CYS A 297 7.62 9.73 -3.48
C CYS A 297 6.73 9.32 -4.66
N ARG A 298 6.36 8.04 -4.72
CA ARG A 298 5.43 7.52 -5.72
C ARG A 298 4.58 6.38 -5.16
N CYS A 299 3.42 6.17 -5.78
CA CYS A 299 2.65 4.94 -5.59
C CYS A 299 2.99 3.94 -6.70
N PRO A 300 3.35 2.68 -6.40
CA PRO A 300 3.61 1.67 -7.43
C PRO A 300 2.34 1.11 -8.08
N ALA A 301 1.16 1.32 -7.48
CA ALA A 301 -0.11 0.76 -7.95
C ALA A 301 -1.02 1.77 -8.67
N CYS A 302 -0.72 3.07 -8.57
CA CYS A 302 -1.48 4.12 -9.26
C CYS A 302 -0.53 5.21 -9.81
N ALA A 303 -1.09 6.24 -10.43
CA ALA A 303 -0.30 7.30 -11.07
C ALA A 303 0.20 8.39 -10.10
N ALA A 304 -0.01 8.25 -8.79
CA ALA A 304 0.42 9.26 -7.82
C ALA A 304 1.95 9.35 -7.73
N SER A 305 2.48 10.56 -7.93
CA SER A 305 3.90 10.90 -7.81
C SER A 305 4.06 12.29 -7.21
N SER A 306 5.12 12.52 -6.44
CA SER A 306 5.46 13.85 -5.89
C SER A 306 6.41 14.65 -6.79
N THR A 307 6.86 14.04 -7.89
CA THR A 307 7.74 14.61 -8.92
C THR A 307 6.97 15.26 -10.04
#